data_AF-A0AAW0RSK5-F1
#
_entry.id   AF-A0AAW0RSK5-F1
#
_cell.length_a   1.000
_cell.length_b   1.000
_cell.length_c   1.000
_cell.angle_alpha   90.00
_cell.angle_beta   90.00
_cell.angle_gamma   90.00
#
_symmetry.space_group_name_H-M   'P 1'
#
loop_
_entity.id
_entity.type
_entity.pdbx_description
1 polymer ?
#
loop_
_entity_poly.entity_id
_entity_poly.type
_entity_poly.pdbx_seq_one_letter_code
_entity_poly.pdbx_strand_id
1 'polypeptide(L)'
;MKHLGIRADDTLIVCDTADAGIYYAPRVAFTLTRFGFPHIYILNSFRQYVADGYPHGSGPFPPPAKPDDDGDDGDATFFPVYYRVADPASIIGFEELRDLIISSGSGHRCQILDSRTPRLLLGRQRG
;
A
#
# COMPACT_ATOMS: atom_id res chain seq x y z
N MET A 1 -2.47 6.11 11.11
CA MET A 1 -3.01 7.18 10.24
C MET A 1 -3.31 8.49 10.99
N LYS A 2 -3.54 8.47 12.33
CA LYS A 2 -3.70 9.66 13.19
C LYS A 2 -2.70 10.79 12.97
N HIS A 3 -1.40 10.48 12.96
CA HIS A 3 -0.34 11.48 12.75
C HIS A 3 -0.38 12.16 11.36
N LEU A 4 -1.10 11.58 10.40
CA LEU A 4 -1.31 12.18 9.07
C LEU A 4 -2.67 12.88 8.97
N GLY A 5 -3.46 12.93 10.05
CA GLY A 5 -4.82 13.47 10.06
C GLY A 5 -5.84 12.63 9.28
N ILE A 6 -5.47 11.42 8.87
CA ILE A 6 -6.31 10.57 8.02
C ILE A 6 -7.31 9.79 8.88
N ARG A 7 -8.60 9.97 8.55
CA ARG A 7 -9.76 9.32 9.16
C ARG A 7 -10.06 8.00 8.44
N ALA A 8 -10.86 7.15 9.06
CA ALA A 8 -11.08 5.80 8.54
C ALA A 8 -12.03 5.72 7.34
N ASP A 9 -12.91 6.70 7.21
CA ASP A 9 -13.89 6.88 6.14
C ASP A 9 -13.39 7.79 5.00
N ASP A 10 -12.17 8.32 5.13
CA ASP A 10 -11.57 9.15 4.09
C ASP A 10 -11.45 8.40 2.76
N THR A 11 -11.72 9.11 1.67
CA THR A 11 -11.36 8.65 0.32
C THR A 11 -9.90 8.99 0.05
N LEU A 12 -9.05 7.98 -0.11
CA LEU A 12 -7.62 8.15 -0.35
C LEU A 12 -7.27 7.82 -1.80
N ILE A 13 -6.64 8.78 -2.48
CA ILE A 13 -6.04 8.59 -3.80
C ILE A 13 -4.52 8.53 -3.61
N VAL A 14 -3.93 7.38 -3.91
CA VAL A 14 -2.50 7.12 -3.76
C VAL A 14 -1.82 7.28 -5.11
N CYS A 15 -0.73 8.04 -5.14
CA CYS A 15 0.10 8.19 -6.33
C CYS A 15 1.59 8.15 -5.97
N ASP A 16 2.41 7.70 -6.92
CA ASP A 16 3.84 7.93 -6.87
C ASP A 16 4.19 9.29 -7.49
N THR A 17 5.45 9.70 -7.36
CA THR A 17 5.96 10.90 -8.02
C THR A 17 5.95 10.74 -9.55
N ALA A 18 6.01 11.87 -10.27
CA ALA A 18 6.00 11.89 -11.74
C ALA A 18 7.15 11.11 -12.40
N ASP A 19 8.27 10.94 -11.67
CA ASP A 19 9.45 10.21 -12.13
C ASP A 19 9.39 8.71 -11.83
N ALA A 20 8.68 8.31 -10.77
CA ALA A 20 8.59 6.92 -10.33
C ALA A 20 7.54 6.10 -11.11
N GLY A 21 6.50 6.74 -11.65
CA GLY A 21 5.45 6.05 -12.42
C GLY A 21 4.45 5.33 -11.52
N ILE A 22 4.32 4.00 -11.65
CA ILE A 22 3.56 3.15 -10.72
C ILE A 22 4.54 2.16 -10.11
N TYR A 23 4.97 2.43 -8.88
CA TYR A 23 5.97 1.64 -8.18
C TYR A 23 5.57 1.34 -6.73
N TYR A 24 5.40 2.36 -5.87
CA TYR A 24 5.04 2.15 -4.47
C TYR A 24 3.55 2.27 -4.22
N ALA A 25 2.81 3.03 -5.04
CA ALA A 25 1.38 3.27 -4.86
C ALA A 25 0.56 1.96 -4.72
N PRO A 26 0.80 0.89 -5.52
CA PRO A 26 0.10 -0.37 -5.33
C PRO A 26 0.35 -1.03 -3.97
N ARG A 27 1.58 -0.93 -3.44
CA ARG A 27 1.94 -1.51 -2.14
C ARG A 27 1.28 -0.75 -0.99
N VAL A 28 1.23 0.58 -1.07
CA VAL A 28 0.53 1.42 -0.09
C VAL A 28 -0.96 1.15 -0.13
N ALA A 29 -1.56 1.15 -1.32
CA ALA A 29 -2.99 0.87 -1.49
C ALA A 29 -3.37 -0.50 -0.92
N PHE A 30 -2.62 -1.56 -1.27
CA PHE A 30 -2.80 -2.90 -0.70
C PHE A 30 -2.77 -2.88 0.83
N THR A 31 -1.81 -2.15 1.41
CA THR A 31 -1.65 -2.05 2.87
C THR A 31 -2.84 -1.35 3.51
N LEU A 32 -3.30 -0.21 2.96
CA LEU A 32 -4.43 0.53 3.49
C LEU A 32 -5.74 -0.25 3.38
N THR A 33 -6.01 -0.89 2.23
CA THR A 33 -7.16 -1.80 2.07
C THR A 33 -7.15 -2.89 3.14
N ARG A 34 -5.97 -3.44 3.47
CA ARG A 34 -5.80 -4.47 4.50
C ARG A 34 -6.07 -3.98 5.91
N PHE A 35 -5.74 -2.73 6.19
CA PHE A 35 -6.12 -2.05 7.42
C PHE A 35 -7.55 -1.52 7.40
N GLY A 36 -8.42 -2.04 6.51
CA GLY A 36 -9.85 -1.80 6.55
C GLY A 36 -10.32 -0.47 5.97
N PHE A 37 -9.45 0.27 5.27
CA PHE A 37 -9.87 1.50 4.60
C PHE A 37 -10.76 1.16 3.39
N PRO A 38 -12.02 1.62 3.36
CA PRO A 38 -13.00 1.19 2.36
C PRO A 38 -12.86 1.88 1.00
N HIS A 39 -12.21 3.05 0.95
CA HIS A 39 -12.17 3.92 -0.22
C HIS A 39 -10.74 4.27 -0.64
N ILE A 40 -10.04 3.28 -1.21
CA ILE A 40 -8.65 3.41 -1.66
C ILE A 40 -8.57 3.31 -3.19
N TYR A 41 -7.96 4.31 -3.82
CA TYR A 41 -7.76 4.38 -5.26
C TYR A 41 -6.30 4.66 -5.60
N ILE A 42 -5.84 4.16 -6.75
CA ILE A 42 -4.49 4.43 -7.27
C ILE A 42 -4.63 5.34 -8.49
N LEU A 43 -3.91 6.46 -8.51
CA LEU A 43 -3.83 7.34 -9.68
C LEU A 43 -2.86 6.74 -10.72
N ASN A 44 -3.34 6.53 -11.94
CA ASN A 44 -2.56 5.98 -13.06
C ASN A 44 -2.37 7.02 -14.17
N SER A 45 -1.29 7.79 -14.25
CA SER A 45 -0.21 8.02 -13.27
C SER A 45 -0.12 9.52 -13.00
N PHE A 46 0.57 9.96 -11.94
CA PHE A 46 0.69 11.39 -11.63
C PHE A 46 1.34 12.19 -12.76
N ARG A 47 2.27 11.58 -13.52
CA ARG A 47 2.83 12.20 -14.73
C ARG A 47 1.75 12.56 -15.74
N GLN A 48 0.85 11.62 -16.05
CA GLN A 48 -0.23 11.86 -17.00
C GLN A 48 -1.21 12.90 -16.47
N TYR A 49 -1.54 12.82 -15.17
CA TYR A 49 -2.40 13.79 -14.51
C TYR A 49 -1.89 15.24 -14.66
N VAL A 50 -0.58 15.46 -14.50
CA VAL A 50 0.02 16.78 -14.72
C VAL A 50 0.02 17.15 -16.21
N ALA A 51 0.35 16.20 -17.10
CA ALA A 51 0.40 16.43 -18.54
C ALA A 51 -0.97 16.81 -19.13
N ASP A 52 -2.07 16.27 -18.57
CA ASP A 52 -3.44 16.58 -18.96
C ASP A 52 -3.94 17.94 -18.42
N GLY A 53 -3.11 18.67 -17.66
CA GLY A 53 -3.42 20.00 -17.15
C GLY A 53 -4.33 20.00 -15.93
N TYR A 54 -4.45 18.88 -15.21
CA TYR A 54 -5.24 18.84 -13.98
C TYR A 54 -4.60 19.65 -12.84
N PRO A 55 -5.41 20.17 -11.89
CA PRO A 55 -4.90 20.97 -10.78
C PRO A 55 -3.93 20.18 -9.90
N HIS A 56 -2.76 20.76 -9.64
CA HIS A 56 -1.77 20.21 -8.73
C HIS A 56 -1.12 21.33 -7.90
N GLY A 57 -0.66 20.98 -6.70
CA GLY A 57 0.09 21.91 -5.86
C GLY A 57 1.54 22.02 -6.32
N SER A 58 2.05 23.24 -6.42
CA SER A 58 3.48 23.53 -6.59
C SER A 58 4.01 24.17 -5.32
N GLY A 59 4.80 23.44 -4.54
CA GLY A 59 5.38 23.96 -3.30
C GLY A 59 5.86 22.83 -2.39
N PRO A 60 6.64 23.16 -1.34
CA PRO A 60 7.01 22.19 -0.32
C PRO A 60 5.73 21.68 0.36
N PHE A 61 5.67 20.38 0.62
CA PHE A 61 4.59 19.81 1.43
C PHE A 61 4.61 20.49 2.80
N PRO A 62 3.46 20.99 3.30
CA PRO A 62 3.39 21.41 4.68
C PRO A 62 3.76 20.21 5.57
N PRO A 63 4.43 20.45 6.71
CA PRO A 63 4.66 19.38 7.66
C PRO A 63 3.31 18.72 7.99
N PRO A 64 3.28 17.40 8.25
CA PRO A 64 2.05 16.75 8.70
C PRO A 64 1.50 17.54 9.87
N ALA A 65 0.17 17.74 9.89
CA ALA A 65 -0.49 18.50 10.93
C ALA A 65 0.03 18.04 12.29
N LYS A 66 0.39 18.98 13.17
CA LYS A 66 0.70 18.62 14.56
C LYS A 66 -0.52 17.86 15.08
N PRO A 67 -0.34 16.72 15.75
CA PRO A 67 -1.47 16.06 16.39
C PRO A 67 -2.16 17.12 17.24
N ASP A 68 -3.45 17.26 17.03
CA ASP A 68 -4.33 18.17 17.73
C ASP A 68 -3.99 18.06 19.23
N ASP A 69 -3.46 19.14 19.81
CA ASP A 69 -3.31 19.32 21.27
C ASP A 69 -4.69 19.68 21.84
N ASP A 70 -5.70 18.97 21.38
CA ASP A 70 -7.01 18.98 21.98
C ASP A 70 -6.82 18.20 23.28
N GLY A 71 -6.89 18.91 24.40
CA GLY A 71 -6.93 18.34 25.75
C GLY A 71 -8.18 17.48 25.97
N ASP A 72 -8.34 16.45 25.13
CA ASP A 72 -9.35 15.43 25.24
C ASP A 72 -8.87 14.39 26.25
N ASP A 73 -9.20 14.68 27.51
CA ASP A 73 -9.30 13.69 28.57
C ASP A 73 -10.33 12.62 28.13
N GLY A 74 -9.84 11.55 27.51
CA GLY A 74 -10.46 10.24 27.63
C GLY A 74 -11.59 9.90 26.66
N ASP A 75 -11.37 10.00 25.35
CA ASP A 75 -11.96 9.02 24.45
C ASP A 75 -10.93 8.41 23.48
N ALA A 76 -10.30 7.33 23.93
CA ALA A 76 -9.53 6.39 23.09
C ALA A 76 -10.41 5.64 22.05
N THR A 77 -11.63 6.12 21.85
CA THR A 77 -12.64 5.67 20.91
C THR A 77 -12.65 6.75 19.83
N PHE A 78 -11.86 6.66 18.77
CA PHE A 78 -12.40 6.51 17.40
C PHE A 78 -11.23 6.45 16.39
N PHE A 79 -10.20 5.63 16.65
CA PHE A 79 -9.69 4.78 15.57
C PHE A 79 -10.42 3.46 15.73
N PRO A 80 -11.70 3.37 15.31
CA PRO A 80 -12.50 2.21 15.64
C PRO A 80 -11.90 1.05 14.88
N VAL A 81 -11.35 0.06 15.60
CA VAL A 81 -11.42 -1.37 15.24
C VAL A 81 -11.34 -1.70 13.73
N TYR A 82 -10.43 -1.06 12.97
CA TYR A 82 -10.15 -1.42 11.57
C TYR A 82 -8.98 -2.40 11.47
N TYR A 83 -8.67 -3.10 12.56
CA TYR A 83 -7.85 -4.31 12.54
C TYR A 83 -8.61 -5.55 12.05
N ARG A 84 -9.75 -5.39 11.36
CA ARG A 84 -10.23 -6.46 10.48
C ARG A 84 -9.33 -6.49 9.27
N VAL A 85 -8.24 -7.24 9.41
CA VAL A 85 -7.36 -7.66 8.33
C VAL A 85 -8.23 -8.21 7.20
N ALA A 86 -8.43 -7.40 6.16
CA ALA A 86 -9.38 -7.71 5.09
C ALA A 86 -8.87 -8.90 4.28
N ASP A 87 -9.51 -10.06 4.40
CA ASP A 87 -9.19 -11.34 3.73
C ASP A 87 -7.78 -11.91 4.01
N PRO A 88 -7.55 -12.66 5.10
CA PRO A 88 -6.23 -13.18 5.45
C PRO A 88 -5.53 -13.96 4.31
N ALA A 89 -6.27 -14.48 3.32
CA ALA A 89 -5.70 -15.17 2.16
C ALA A 89 -4.89 -14.28 1.20
N SER A 90 -4.93 -12.95 1.36
CA SER A 90 -4.20 -12.02 0.50
C SER A 90 -2.69 -11.90 0.82
N ILE A 91 -2.21 -12.50 1.92
CA ILE A 91 -0.80 -12.53 2.31
C ILE A 91 -0.43 -13.98 2.61
N ILE A 92 0.62 -14.48 1.97
CA ILE A 92 1.17 -15.80 2.24
C ILE A 92 2.36 -15.67 3.21
N GLY A 93 2.36 -16.47 4.27
CA GLY A 93 3.50 -16.58 5.19
C GLY A 93 4.70 -17.28 4.54
N PHE A 94 5.90 -17.16 5.13
CA PHE A 94 7.08 -17.86 4.61
C PHE A 94 6.91 -19.38 4.68
N GLU A 95 6.45 -19.88 5.82
CA GLU A 95 6.23 -21.29 6.12
C GLU A 95 5.13 -21.86 5.20
N GLU A 96 4.03 -21.12 5.05
CA GLU A 96 2.94 -21.48 4.15
C GLU A 96 3.42 -21.57 2.69
N LEU A 97 4.19 -20.58 2.21
CA LEU A 97 4.78 -20.61 0.88
C LEU A 97 5.77 -21.78 0.71
N ARG A 98 6.61 -22.04 1.71
CA ARG A 98 7.56 -23.16 1.71
C ARG A 98 6.81 -24.49 1.60
N ASP A 99 5.80 -24.71 2.42
CA ASP A 99 5.03 -25.94 2.46
C ASP A 99 4.24 -26.13 1.16
N LEU A 100 3.71 -25.04 0.59
CA LEU A 100 3.07 -25.02 -0.72
C LEU A 100 4.04 -25.50 -1.81
N ILE A 101 5.27 -24.96 -1.85
CA ILE A 101 6.29 -25.33 -2.84
C ILE A 101 6.72 -26.79 -2.68
N ILE A 102 6.95 -27.27 -1.45
CA ILE A 102 7.34 -28.66 -1.18
C ILE A 102 6.21 -29.62 -1.56
N SER A 103 4.97 -29.25 -1.24
CA SER A 103 3.77 -30.07 -1.52
C SER A 103 3.33 -30.00 -2.98
N SER A 104 3.85 -29.07 -3.78
CA SER A 104 3.47 -28.85 -5.19
C SER A 104 3.69 -30.08 -6.09
N GLY A 105 4.45 -31.08 -5.65
CA GLY A 105 4.53 -32.39 -6.32
C GLY A 105 3.21 -33.18 -6.33
N SER A 106 2.19 -32.75 -5.56
CA SER A 106 0.93 -33.47 -5.33
C SER A 106 -0.32 -32.89 -6.01
N GLY A 107 -0.19 -31.88 -6.89
CA GLY A 107 -1.27 -31.46 -7.79
C GLY A 107 -2.02 -30.16 -7.46
N HIS A 108 -1.62 -29.41 -6.43
CA HIS A 108 -2.11 -28.04 -6.22
C HIS A 108 -1.41 -27.06 -7.18
N ARG A 109 -2.17 -26.44 -8.10
CA ARG A 109 -1.64 -25.51 -9.12
C ARG A 109 -1.83 -24.04 -8.70
N CYS A 110 -0.92 -23.52 -7.89
CA CYS A 110 -0.74 -22.07 -7.77
C CYS A 110 0.29 -21.58 -8.80
N GLN A 111 0.12 -20.38 -9.35
CA GLN A 111 1.14 -19.72 -10.16
C GLN A 111 1.88 -18.71 -9.29
N ILE A 112 3.19 -18.90 -9.11
CA ILE A 112 4.05 -17.95 -8.41
C ILE A 112 4.59 -16.95 -9.44
N LEU A 113 4.34 -15.67 -9.21
CA LEU A 113 4.87 -14.56 -10.01
C LEU A 113 5.92 -13.82 -9.20
N ASP A 114 7.06 -13.56 -9.82
CA ASP A 114 8.16 -12.81 -9.20
C ASP A 114 8.32 -11.48 -9.95
N SER A 115 8.12 -10.37 -9.25
CA SER A 115 8.21 -9.02 -9.81
C SER A 115 9.64 -8.49 -9.92
N ARG A 116 10.65 -9.24 -9.46
CA ARG A 116 12.05 -8.84 -9.60
C ARG A 116 12.47 -8.82 -11.07
N THR A 117 13.49 -8.00 -11.37
CA THR A 117 14.06 -7.98 -12.71
C THR A 117 14.60 -9.35 -13.13
N PRO A 118 14.58 -9.71 -14.42
CA PRO A 118 15.09 -11.00 -14.90
C PRO A 118 16.53 -11.28 -14.44
N ARG A 119 17.35 -10.23 -14.32
CA ARG A 119 18.73 -10.34 -13.85
C ARG A 119 18.82 -10.86 -12.42
N LEU A 120 17.97 -10.35 -11.52
CA LEU A 120 17.91 -10.79 -10.12
C LEU A 120 17.28 -12.18 -10.01
N LEU A 121 16.25 -12.44 -10.81
CA LEU A 121 15.59 -13.75 -10.86
C LEU A 121 16.56 -14.87 -11.31
N LEU A 122 17.40 -14.59 -12.30
CA LEU A 122 18.39 -15.54 -12.84
C LEU A 122 19.68 -15.64 -12.00
N GLY A 123 19.79 -14.93 -10.89
CA GLY A 123 21.00 -14.95 -10.04
C GLY A 123 22.24 -14.32 -10.69
N ARG A 124 22.08 -13.45 -11.70
CA ARG A 124 23.20 -12.82 -12.44
C ARG A 124 23.64 -11.50 -11.78
N GLN A 125 24.19 -11.58 -10.57
CA GLN A 125 24.93 -10.46 -9.95
C GLN A 125 26.38 -10.49 -10.45
N ARG A 126 26.91 -9.36 -10.95
CA ARG A 126 28.35 -9.25 -11.24
C ARG A 126 29.07 -9.19 -9.90
N GLY A 127 30.07 -10.07 -9.72
CA GLY A 127 31.08 -9.92 -8.67
C GLY A 127 32.00 -8.74 -8.93
#